data_AF-A0A2R6M6L1-F1
#
_entry.id   AF-A0A2R6M6L1-F1
#
_cell.length_a   1.000
_cell.length_b   1.000
_cell.length_c   1.000
_cell.angle_alpha   90.00
_cell.angle_beta   90.00
_cell.angle_gamma   90.00
#
_symmetry.space_group_name_H-M   'P 1'
#
loop_
_entity.id
_entity.type
_entity.pdbx_description
1 polymer ?
#
loop_
_entity_poly.entity_id
_entity_poly.type
_entity_poly.pdbx_seq_one_letter_code
_entity_poly.pdbx_strand_id
1 'polypeptide(L)'
;MLDYVSLESDLGEEERMIRDTAREFVEDRVKPDIANHFEAGTFPTELIPEMGELGFYAPNLDGYGLPNVSETAYGLLMQELEAGDSGIRSMASVQGALVMYPIYAYGSEDQKERW
;
A
#
# COMPACT_ATOMS: atom_id res chain seq x y z
N MET A 1 7.69 -6.86 -13.24
CA MET A 1 7.41 -8.26 -12.86
C MET A 1 7.46 -9.14 -14.12
N LEU A 2 7.63 -10.46 -14.00
CA LEU A 2 7.44 -11.35 -15.14
C LEU A 2 5.96 -11.34 -15.54
N ASP A 3 5.64 -10.81 -16.71
CA ASP A 3 4.28 -10.80 -17.26
C ASP A 3 4.18 -11.72 -18.48
N TYR A 4 4.17 -13.03 -18.23
CA TYR A 4 4.24 -14.05 -19.29
C TYR A 4 2.99 -14.11 -20.18
N VAL A 5 1.82 -13.72 -19.63
CA VAL A 5 0.52 -13.79 -20.32
C VAL A 5 -0.07 -12.41 -20.60
N SER A 6 0.74 -11.35 -20.51
CA SER A 6 0.36 -9.96 -20.81
C SER A 6 -0.78 -9.41 -19.95
N LEU A 7 -0.88 -9.77 -18.67
CA LEU A 7 -1.89 -9.22 -17.74
C LEU A 7 -1.82 -7.70 -17.65
N GLU A 8 -0.64 -7.10 -17.82
CA GLU A 8 -0.50 -5.65 -17.78
C GLU A 8 -1.25 -4.95 -18.93
N SER A 9 -1.58 -5.64 -20.03
CA SER A 9 -2.35 -5.04 -21.12
C SER A 9 -3.80 -4.74 -20.74
N ASP A 10 -4.34 -5.45 -19.76
CA ASP A 10 -5.72 -5.28 -19.30
C ASP A 10 -5.88 -4.16 -18.26
N LEU A 11 -4.75 -3.63 -17.74
CA LEU A 11 -4.76 -2.57 -16.74
C LEU A 11 -5.14 -1.22 -17.33
N GLY A 12 -6.01 -0.50 -16.61
CA GLY A 12 -6.35 0.89 -16.89
C GLY A 12 -5.21 1.87 -16.55
N GLU A 13 -5.37 3.14 -16.92
CA GLU A 13 -4.35 4.16 -16.67
C GLU A 13 -4.10 4.40 -15.18
N GLU A 14 -5.16 4.44 -14.35
CA GLU A 14 -5.05 4.63 -12.90
C GLU A 14 -4.33 3.45 -12.22
N GLU A 15 -4.67 2.21 -12.60
CA GLU A 15 -4.05 1.00 -12.07
C GLU A 15 -2.55 0.95 -12.39
N ARG A 16 -2.17 1.33 -13.61
CA ARG A 16 -0.75 1.44 -14.02
C ARG A 16 -0.03 2.53 -13.25
N MET A 17 -0.66 3.70 -13.08
CA MET A 17 -0.09 4.82 -12.34
C MET A 17 0.19 4.46 -10.88
N ILE A 18 -0.75 3.78 -10.22
CA ILE A 18 -0.59 3.34 -8.82
C ILE A 18 0.51 2.30 -8.70
N ARG A 19 0.53 1.31 -9.60
CA ARG A 19 1.61 0.31 -9.66
C ARG A 19 2.97 0.97 -9.85
N ASP A 20 3.10 1.89 -10.80
CA ASP A 20 4.37 2.52 -11.12
C ASP A 20 4.85 3.43 -9.98
N THR A 21 3.93 4.14 -9.32
CA THR A 21 4.22 4.94 -8.12
C THR A 21 4.72 4.06 -6.96
N ALA A 22 4.04 2.94 -6.70
CA ALA A 22 4.43 1.98 -5.68
C ALA A 22 5.80 1.36 -5.97
N ARG A 23 6.06 1.03 -7.24
CA ARG A 23 7.34 0.50 -7.70
C ARG A 23 8.47 1.49 -7.50
N GLU A 24 8.28 2.75 -7.90
CA GLU A 24 9.27 3.82 -7.70
C GLU A 24 9.58 4.01 -6.21
N PHE A 25 8.55 4.08 -5.36
CA PHE A 25 8.73 4.12 -3.90
C PHE A 25 9.56 2.93 -3.38
N VAL A 26 9.29 1.72 -3.87
CA VAL A 26 10.02 0.53 -3.44
C VAL A 26 11.48 0.55 -3.88
N GLU A 27 11.76 0.93 -5.12
CA GLU A 27 13.14 1.03 -5.64
C GLU A 27 13.94 2.11 -4.90
N ASP A 28 13.33 3.28 -4.68
CA ASP A 28 14.06 4.45 -4.21
C ASP A 28 14.10 4.55 -2.68
N ARG A 29 13.08 4.04 -1.97
CA ARG A 29 12.91 4.26 -0.52
C ARG A 29 13.02 2.97 0.30
N VAL A 30 12.60 1.83 -0.25
CA VAL A 30 12.60 0.56 0.50
C VAL A 30 13.91 -0.19 0.28
N LYS A 31 14.23 -0.52 -0.97
CA LYS A 31 15.34 -1.40 -1.33
C LYS A 31 16.74 -0.97 -0.85
N PRO A 32 17.08 0.33 -0.75
CA PRO A 32 18.42 0.73 -0.32
C PRO A 32 18.84 0.17 1.05
N ASP A 33 17.90 0.09 2.01
CA ASP A 33 18.22 -0.22 3.41
C ASP A 33 17.50 -1.46 3.96
N ILE A 34 16.53 -2.03 3.24
CA ILE A 34 15.68 -3.12 3.75
C ILE A 34 16.47 -4.37 4.16
N ALA A 35 17.57 -4.68 3.49
CA ALA A 35 18.44 -5.82 3.85
C ALA A 35 19.06 -5.64 5.24
N ASN A 36 19.50 -4.43 5.58
CA ASN A 36 20.05 -4.11 6.90
C ASN A 36 18.96 -4.25 7.98
N HIS A 37 17.75 -3.78 7.69
CA HIS A 37 16.61 -3.93 8.60
C HIS A 37 16.24 -5.40 8.82
N PHE A 38 16.23 -6.20 7.76
CA PHE A 38 15.98 -7.64 7.84
C PHE A 38 17.01 -8.35 8.72
N GLU A 39 18.31 -8.12 8.48
CA GLU A 39 19.38 -8.73 9.29
C GLU A 39 19.33 -8.29 10.77
N ALA A 40 19.00 -7.02 11.02
CA ALA A 40 18.90 -6.46 12.36
C ALA A 40 17.58 -6.79 13.08
N GLY A 41 16.58 -7.32 12.38
CA GLY A 41 15.23 -7.55 12.93
C GLY A 41 14.52 -6.24 13.32
N THR A 42 14.73 -5.17 12.55
CA THR A 42 14.13 -3.86 12.78
C THR A 42 13.20 -3.47 11.63
N PHE A 43 12.40 -2.41 11.81
CA PHE A 43 11.50 -1.89 10.79
C PHE A 43 11.85 -0.43 10.45
N PRO A 44 11.87 -0.03 9.16
CA PRO A 44 12.12 1.36 8.75
C PRO A 44 10.89 2.24 9.05
N THR A 45 10.78 2.71 10.30
CA THR A 45 9.61 3.44 10.80
C THR A 45 9.33 4.76 10.09
N GLU A 46 10.34 5.37 9.49
CA GLU A 46 10.28 6.59 8.69
C GLU A 46 9.46 6.40 7.40
N LEU A 47 9.34 5.17 6.90
CA LEU A 47 8.52 4.87 5.72
C LEU A 47 7.02 4.85 6.05
N ILE A 48 6.64 4.71 7.33
CA ILE A 48 5.23 4.68 7.75
C ILE A 48 4.49 5.97 7.38
N PRO A 49 4.96 7.18 7.77
CA PRO A 49 4.30 8.42 7.38
C PRO A 49 4.38 8.66 5.87
N GLU A 50 5.49 8.30 5.21
CA GLU A 50 5.66 8.48 3.77
C GLU A 50 4.64 7.65 2.95
N MET A 51 4.44 6.39 3.33
CA MET A 51 3.36 5.57 2.76
C MET A 51 1.97 6.17 3.00
N GLY A 52 1.76 6.85 4.13
CA GLY A 52 0.53 7.58 4.43
C GLY A 52 0.31 8.78 3.51
N GLU A 53 1.36 9.58 3.26
CA GLU A 53 1.33 10.74 2.36
C GLU A 53 1.08 10.33 0.89
N LEU A 54 1.56 9.14 0.50
CA LEU A 54 1.31 8.55 -0.82
C LEU A 54 -0.05 7.86 -0.93
N GLY A 55 -0.82 7.77 0.16
CA GLY A 55 -2.14 7.14 0.17
C GLY A 55 -2.12 5.62 0.07
N PHE A 56 -1.09 4.94 0.60
CA PHE A 56 -0.96 3.48 0.47
C PHE A 56 -1.78 2.67 1.46
N TYR A 57 -2.47 3.32 2.41
CA TYR A 57 -3.30 2.66 3.41
C TYR A 57 -4.78 2.70 3.02
N ALA A 58 -5.38 1.51 2.84
CA ALA A 58 -6.79 1.33 2.45
C ALA A 58 -7.21 2.22 1.25
N PRO A 59 -6.42 2.27 0.16
CA PRO A 59 -6.69 3.19 -0.95
C PRO A 59 -8.03 2.92 -1.65
N ASN A 60 -8.55 1.70 -1.51
CA ASN A 60 -9.81 1.23 -2.08
C ASN A 60 -11.06 1.68 -1.32
N LEU A 61 -10.93 2.37 -0.19
CA LEU A 61 -12.07 2.90 0.55
C LEU A 61 -12.44 4.30 0.07
N ASP A 62 -13.72 4.65 0.21
CA ASP A 62 -14.28 5.95 -0.18
C ASP A 62 -14.50 6.87 1.03
N GLY A 63 -14.46 8.18 0.81
CA GLY A 63 -14.61 9.19 1.85
C GLY A 63 -13.35 9.40 2.72
N TYR A 64 -13.45 10.26 3.74
CA TYR A 64 -12.37 10.56 4.70
C TYR A 64 -11.03 10.98 4.08
N GLY A 65 -11.05 11.51 2.85
CA GLY A 65 -9.84 11.89 2.10
C GLY A 65 -9.10 10.71 1.46
N LEU A 66 -9.70 9.52 1.42
CA LEU A 66 -9.12 8.33 0.83
C LEU A 66 -9.27 8.31 -0.70
N PRO A 67 -8.33 7.67 -1.43
CA PRO A 67 -8.27 7.68 -2.90
C PRO A 67 -9.49 7.08 -3.63
N ASN A 68 -10.20 6.13 -3.01
CA ASN A 68 -11.30 5.37 -3.64
C ASN A 68 -10.93 4.68 -4.96
N VAL A 69 -9.79 3.99 -4.98
CA VAL A 69 -9.28 3.28 -6.18
C VAL A 69 -9.87 1.87 -6.29
N SER A 70 -9.70 1.22 -7.44
CA SER A 70 -10.18 -0.15 -7.63
C SER A 70 -9.47 -1.17 -6.72
N GLU A 71 -10.14 -2.29 -6.40
CA GLU A 71 -9.51 -3.42 -5.70
C GLU A 71 -8.31 -3.98 -6.47
N THR A 72 -8.34 -3.93 -7.81
CA THR A 72 -7.19 -4.29 -8.66
C THR A 72 -6.01 -3.37 -8.39
N ALA A 73 -6.23 -2.05 -8.34
CA ALA A 73 -5.20 -1.08 -8.03
C ALA A 73 -4.62 -1.29 -6.62
N TYR A 74 -5.46 -1.58 -5.63
CA TYR A 74 -5.01 -1.94 -4.28
C TYR A 74 -4.15 -3.21 -4.28
N GLY A 75 -4.56 -4.24 -5.04
CA GLY A 75 -3.77 -5.46 -5.21
C GLY A 75 -2.41 -5.20 -5.87
N LEU A 76 -2.36 -4.37 -6.91
CA LEU A 76 -1.12 -3.98 -7.59
C LEU A 76 -0.18 -3.20 -6.66
N LEU A 77 -0.71 -2.28 -5.86
CA LEU A 77 0.06 -1.60 -4.82
C LEU A 77 0.69 -2.61 -3.86
N MET A 78 -0.11 -3.51 -3.29
CA MET A 78 0.39 -4.52 -2.35
C MET A 78 1.43 -5.43 -3.01
N GLN A 79 1.25 -5.79 -4.28
CA GLN A 79 2.19 -6.58 -5.06
C GLN A 79 3.56 -5.90 -5.17
N GLU A 80 3.60 -4.60 -5.48
CA GLU A 80 4.86 -3.87 -5.58
C GLU A 80 5.53 -3.70 -4.21
N LEU A 81 4.76 -3.41 -3.14
CA LEU A 81 5.31 -3.38 -1.77
C LEU A 81 5.95 -4.72 -1.38
N GLU A 82 5.29 -5.85 -1.71
CA GLU A 82 5.82 -7.20 -1.47
C GLU A 82 7.09 -7.49 -2.29
N ALA A 83 7.18 -6.93 -3.51
CA ALA A 83 8.40 -7.03 -4.31
C ALA A 83 9.60 -6.29 -3.68
N GLY A 84 9.34 -5.34 -2.77
CA GLY A 84 10.32 -4.75 -1.88
C GLY A 84 10.64 -5.65 -0.69
N ASP A 85 9.64 -5.86 0.18
CA ASP A 85 9.72 -6.75 1.33
C ASP A 85 8.31 -7.04 1.92
N SER A 86 8.10 -8.28 2.37
CA SER A 86 6.84 -8.72 2.96
C SER A 86 6.48 -7.98 4.25
N GLY A 87 7.45 -7.48 5.01
CA GLY A 87 7.24 -6.65 6.20
C GLY A 87 6.63 -5.29 5.86
N ILE A 88 7.10 -4.63 4.80
CA ILE A 88 6.53 -3.36 4.31
C ILE A 88 5.08 -3.54 3.88
N ARG A 89 4.80 -4.56 3.06
CA ARG A 89 3.43 -4.90 2.66
C ARG A 89 2.56 -5.28 3.86
N SER A 90 3.12 -5.95 4.87
CA SER A 90 2.38 -6.31 6.10
C SER A 90 1.94 -5.09 6.89
N MET A 91 2.81 -4.08 7.01
CA MET A 91 2.46 -2.82 7.65
C MET A 91 1.26 -2.15 6.94
N ALA A 92 1.32 -2.05 5.61
CA ALA A 92 0.23 -1.47 4.83
C ALA A 92 -1.07 -2.29 4.91
N SER A 93 -0.97 -3.62 4.86
CA SER A 93 -2.12 -4.52 4.98
C SER A 93 -2.80 -4.45 6.35
N VAL A 94 -2.03 -4.41 7.44
CA VAL A 94 -2.59 -4.30 8.79
C VAL A 94 -3.28 -2.95 8.95
N GLN A 95 -2.59 -1.86 8.61
CA GLN A 95 -3.15 -0.51 8.74
C GLN A 95 -4.42 -0.35 7.88
N GLY A 96 -4.38 -0.78 6.63
CA GLY A 96 -5.52 -0.67 5.72
C GLY A 96 -6.65 -1.65 6.02
N ALA A 97 -6.40 -2.94 5.84
CA ALA A 97 -7.46 -3.96 5.87
C ALA A 97 -7.85 -4.43 7.27
N LEU A 98 -6.99 -4.27 8.28
CA LEU A 98 -7.22 -4.80 9.63
C LEU A 98 -7.43 -3.71 10.69
N VAL A 99 -7.24 -2.43 10.35
CA VAL A 99 -7.51 -1.29 11.24
C VAL A 99 -8.48 -0.30 10.59
N MET A 100 -8.12 0.30 9.45
CA MET A 100 -8.98 1.30 8.79
C MET A 100 -10.28 0.67 8.30
N TYR A 101 -10.22 -0.48 7.62
CA TYR A 101 -11.42 -1.16 7.13
C TYR A 101 -12.46 -1.51 8.20
N PRO A 102 -12.12 -2.16 9.35
CA PRO A 102 -13.12 -2.43 10.37
C PRO A 102 -13.70 -1.16 11.01
N ILE A 103 -12.93 -0.07 11.14
CA ILE A 103 -13.46 1.24 11.57
C ILE A 103 -14.46 1.76 10.53
N TYR A 104 -14.07 1.75 9.25
CA TYR A 104 -14.91 2.20 8.14
C TYR A 104 -16.21 1.39 8.02
N ALA A 105 -16.14 0.07 8.11
CA ALA A 105 -17.27 -0.82 7.89
C ALA A 105 -18.20 -0.94 9.11
N TYR A 106 -17.64 -0.90 10.33
CA TYR A 106 -18.36 -1.28 11.55
C TYR A 106 -18.30 -0.23 12.67
N GLY A 107 -17.50 0.83 12.52
CA GLY A 107 -17.41 1.92 13.48
C GLY A 107 -18.66 2.80 13.51
N SER A 108 -18.89 3.48 14.63
CA SER A 108 -19.83 4.60 14.69
C SER A 108 -19.32 5.79 13.89
N GLU A 109 -20.19 6.73 13.53
CA GLU A 109 -19.76 7.96 12.84
C GLU A 109 -18.70 8.72 13.65
N ASP A 110 -18.86 8.82 14.97
CA ASP A 110 -17.85 9.41 15.86
C ASP A 110 -16.49 8.70 15.79
N GLN A 111 -16.45 7.38 15.54
CA GLN A 111 -15.20 6.63 15.42
C GLN A 111 -14.52 6.87 14.07
N LYS A 112 -15.30 6.94 12.99
CA LYS A 112 -14.78 7.19 11.63
C LYS A 112 -14.30 8.64 11.45
N GLU A 113 -14.96 9.61 12.07
CA GLU A 113 -14.51 11.02 12.03
C GLU A 113 -13.27 11.26 12.90
N ARG A 114 -13.08 10.45 13.95
CA ARG A 114 -11.98 10.62 14.90
C ARG A 114 -10.65 10.07 14.39
N TRP A 115 -10.69 8.99 13.61
CA TRP A 115 -9.56 8.13 13.23
C TRP A 115 -9.49 7.94 11.72
#